data_AF-A0A9D1YUQ7-F1
#
_entry.id   AF-A0A9D1YUQ7-F1
#
_cell.length_a   1.000
_cell.length_b   1.000
_cell.length_c   1.000
_cell.angle_alpha   90.00
_cell.angle_beta   90.00
_cell.angle_gamma   90.00
#
_symmetry.space_group_name_H-M   'P 1'
#
loop_
_entity.id
_entity.type
_entity.pdbx_description
1 polymer ?
#
loop_
_entity_poly.entity_id
_entity_poly.type
_entity_poly.pdbx_seq_one_letter_code
_entity_poly.pdbx_strand_id
1 'polypeptide(L)' 'LSDDAARLCRVPAGHPQGYQDAFNAFVRDAYDAMRGAAPEGLPTFVDGARAAMITDAVLQSANSGQWVEVSQP' A
#
# COMPACT_ATOMS: atom_id res chain seq x y z
N LEU A 1 -20.57 4.88 2.88
CA LEU A 1 -19.14 4.48 2.80
C LEU A 1 -18.61 4.45 4.22
N SER A 2 -17.62 3.60 4.54
CA SER A 2 -16.85 3.80 5.78
C SER A 2 -16.17 5.17 5.75
N ASP A 3 -15.75 5.70 6.90
CA ASP A 3 -15.11 7.02 6.96
C ASP A 3 -13.83 7.07 6.10
N ASP A 4 -13.04 6.00 6.12
CA ASP A 4 -11.86 5.86 5.27
C ASP A 4 -12.19 5.81 3.77
N ALA A 5 -13.23 5.08 3.36
CA ALA A 5 -13.65 5.07 1.96
C ALA A 5 -14.24 6.42 1.54
N ALA A 6 -14.97 7.11 2.43
CA ALA A 6 -15.61 8.39 2.14
C ALA A 6 -14.58 9.50 1.86
N ARG A 7 -13.46 9.56 2.61
CA ARG A 7 -12.42 10.58 2.39
C ARG A 7 -11.68 10.43 1.05
N LEU A 8 -11.73 9.26 0.42
CA LEU A 8 -11.10 8.97 -0.89
C LEU A 8 -12.01 9.36 -2.07
N CYS A 9 -13.33 9.39 -1.87
CA CYS A 9 -14.31 9.82 -2.86
C CYS A 9 -14.48 11.34 -2.84
N ARG A 10 -13.74 12.05 -3.71
CA ARG A 10 -13.70 13.53 -3.71
C ARG A 10 -14.70 14.20 -4.65
N VAL A 11 -15.32 13.41 -5.51
CA VAL A 11 -16.25 13.88 -6.54
C VAL A 11 -17.55 13.06 -6.49
N PRO A 12 -18.68 13.62 -6.95
CA PRO A 12 -19.95 12.89 -6.96
C PRO A 12 -19.89 11.63 -7.83
N ALA A 13 -20.72 10.64 -7.49
CA ALA A 13 -20.87 9.43 -8.29
C ALA A 13 -21.10 9.75 -9.77
N GLY A 14 -20.45 8.98 -10.65
CA GLY A 14 -20.42 9.21 -12.09
C GLY A 14 -19.22 10.01 -12.58
N HIS A 15 -18.49 10.71 -11.69
CA HIS A 15 -17.22 11.34 -12.04
C HIS A 15 -16.08 10.32 -11.89
N PRO A 16 -15.29 10.07 -12.94
CA PRO A 16 -14.21 9.10 -12.87
C PRO A 16 -13.09 9.60 -11.96
N GLN A 17 -12.65 8.73 -11.06
CA GLN A 17 -11.38 8.85 -10.35
C GLN A 17 -10.49 7.68 -10.80
N GLY A 18 -9.18 7.88 -10.82
CA GLY A 18 -8.24 6.90 -11.33
C GLY A 18 -6.91 6.88 -10.59
N TYR A 19 -5.87 6.37 -11.26
CA TYR A 19 -4.53 6.21 -10.70
C TYR A 19 -3.99 7.48 -10.03
N GLN A 20 -4.14 8.64 -10.69
CA GLN A 20 -3.68 9.92 -10.14
C GLN A 20 -4.40 10.29 -8.85
N ASP A 21 -5.70 10.02 -8.73
CA ASP A 21 -6.46 10.28 -7.49
C ASP A 21 -5.99 9.40 -6.33
N ALA A 22 -5.75 8.13 -6.62
CA ALA A 22 -5.20 7.17 -5.66
C ALA A 22 -3.80 7.61 -5.20
N PHE A 23 -2.92 7.99 -6.14
CA PHE A 23 -1.58 8.48 -5.80
C PHE A 23 -1.62 9.77 -4.99
N ASN A 24 -2.48 10.71 -5.37
CA ASN A 24 -2.69 11.94 -4.61
C ASN A 24 -3.20 11.64 -3.18
N ALA A 25 -4.03 10.61 -3.00
CA ALA A 25 -4.50 10.19 -1.68
C ALA A 25 -3.37 9.62 -0.85
N PHE A 26 -2.60 8.69 -1.41
CA PHE A 26 -1.43 8.13 -0.76
C PHE A 26 -0.44 9.21 -0.30
N VAL A 27 -0.12 10.18 -1.16
CA VAL A 27 0.81 11.27 -0.81
C VAL A 27 0.27 12.10 0.37
N ARG A 28 -1.02 12.43 0.39
CA ARG A 28 -1.63 13.16 1.51
C ARG A 28 -1.56 12.37 2.80
N ASP A 29 -1.92 11.10 2.76
CA ASP A 29 -1.93 10.22 3.93
C ASP A 29 -0.51 10.06 4.49
N ALA A 30 0.51 9.96 3.63
CA ALA A 30 1.90 9.95 4.04
C ALA A 30 2.29 11.24 4.81
N TYR A 31 1.89 12.42 4.31
CA TYR A 31 2.12 13.68 5.02
C TYR A 31 1.31 13.82 6.31
N ASP A 32 0.09 13.26 6.35
CA ASP A 32 -0.71 13.21 7.58
C ASP A 32 -0.02 12.33 8.64
N ALA A 33 0.52 11.18 8.24
CA ALA A 33 1.29 10.31 9.10
C ALA A 33 2.58 10.96 9.62
N MET A 34 3.29 11.71 8.77
CA MET A 34 4.45 12.51 9.20
C MET A 34 4.08 13.58 10.24
N ARG A 35 2.83 14.05 10.23
CA ARG A 35 2.28 14.99 11.22
C ARG A 35 1.68 14.32 12.45
N GLY A 36 1.80 13.00 12.57
CA GLY A 36 1.35 12.22 13.73
C GLY A 36 -0.04 11.62 13.62
N ALA A 37 -0.72 11.72 12.47
CA ALA A 37 -1.95 10.97 12.24
C ALA A 37 -1.64 9.48 11.98
N ALA A 38 -2.68 8.63 12.06
CA ALA A 38 -2.60 7.24 11.67
C ALA A 38 -3.71 6.92 10.66
N PRO A 39 -3.59 7.33 9.39
CA PRO A 39 -4.59 7.05 8.36
C PRO A 39 -4.76 5.54 8.17
N GLU A 40 -6.01 5.08 8.17
CA GLU A 40 -6.31 3.69 7.90
C GLU A 40 -5.86 3.31 6.48
N GLY A 41 -5.25 2.14 6.33
CA GLY A 41 -4.81 1.62 5.02
C GLY A 41 -3.55 2.24 4.44
N LEU A 42 -2.91 3.22 5.09
CA LEU A 42 -1.60 3.74 4.64
C LEU A 42 -0.50 2.68 4.84
N PRO A 43 0.20 2.22 3.79
CA PRO A 43 1.32 1.30 3.96
C PRO A 43 2.47 1.96 4.71
N THR A 44 3.06 1.21 5.64
CA THR A 44 4.18 1.62 6.48
C THR A 44 5.49 1.00 6.01
N PHE A 45 6.60 1.29 6.71
CA PHE A 45 7.86 0.60 6.45
C PHE A 45 7.81 -0.90 6.75
N VAL A 46 6.96 -1.36 7.67
CA VAL A 46 6.78 -2.80 7.94
C VAL A 46 6.20 -3.49 6.71
N ASP A 47 5.21 -2.86 6.06
CA ASP A 47 4.61 -3.36 4.83
C ASP A 47 5.61 -3.38 3.67
N GLY A 48 6.44 -2.34 3.57
CA GLY A 48 7.54 -2.26 2.60
C GLY A 48 8.60 -3.34 2.80
N ALA A 49 9.03 -3.58 4.05
CA ALA A 49 9.98 -4.65 4.38
C ALA A 49 9.42 -6.03 4.02
N ARG A 50 8.14 -6.28 4.31
CA ARG A 50 7.45 -7.51 3.92
C ARG A 50 7.41 -7.69 2.40
N ALA A 51 7.11 -6.63 1.64
CA ALA A 51 7.10 -6.68 0.18
C ALA A 51 8.48 -7.02 -0.40
N ALA A 52 9.56 -6.50 0.20
CA ALA A 52 10.92 -6.83 -0.19
C ALA A 52 11.27 -8.31 0.10
N MET A 53 10.90 -8.83 1.28
CA MET A 53 11.11 -10.24 1.64
C MET A 53 10.38 -11.20 0.69
N ILE A 54 9.14 -10.87 0.30
CA ILE A 54 8.38 -11.66 -0.68
C ILE A 54 9.09 -11.65 -2.03
N THR A 55 9.56 -10.49 -2.47
CA THR A 55 10.28 -10.34 -3.75
C THR A 55 11.55 -11.19 -3.74
N ASP A 56 12.30 -11.18 -2.65
CA ASP A 56 13.51 -11.99 -2.50
C ASP A 56 13.21 -13.50 -2.58
N ALA A 57 12.19 -13.98 -1.85
CA ALA A 57 11.78 -15.38 -1.91
C ALA A 57 11.34 -15.81 -3.34
N VAL A 58 10.65 -14.94 -4.07
CA VAL A 58 10.28 -15.18 -5.47
C VAL A 58 11.51 -15.31 -6.37
N LEU A 59 12.50 -14.43 -6.20
CA LEU A 59 13.75 -14.50 -6.96
C LEU A 59 14.53 -15.79 -6.65
N GLN A 60 14.61 -16.20 -5.39
CA GLN A 60 15.24 -17.46 -4.98
C GLN A 60 14.50 -18.69 -5.53
N SER A 61 13.17 -18.66 -5.53
CA SER A 61 12.33 -19.73 -6.09
C SER A 61 12.55 -19.85 -7.60
N ALA A 62 12.55 -18.73 -8.33
CA ALA A 62 12.79 -18.73 -9.77
C ALA A 62 14.18 -19.28 -10.14
N ASN A 63 15.20 -18.99 -9.32
CA ASN A 63 16.56 -19.49 -9.55
C ASN A 63 16.71 -20.98 -9.22
N SER A 64 16.07 -21.47 -8.15
CA SER A 64 16.19 -22.86 -7.71
C SER A 64 15.19 -23.82 -8.38
N GLY A 65 14.11 -23.29 -8.95
CA GLY A 65 12.97 -24.08 -9.43
C GLY A 65 12.22 -24.81 -8.30
N GLN A 66 12.42 -24.37 -7.05
CA GLN A 66 11.82 -24.98 -5.85
C GLN A 66 10.96 -23.97 -5.09
N TRP A 67 10.12 -24.49 -4.21
CA TRP A 67 9.40 -23.67 -3.25
C TRP A 67 10.37 -23.04 -2.24
N VAL A 68 10.20 -21.75 -1.96
CA VAL A 68 10.97 -21.01 -0.96
C VAL A 68 9.99 -20.33 0.00
N GLU A 69 10.11 -20.64 1.29
CA GLU A 69 9.31 -19.98 2.32
C GLU A 69 9.72 -18.51 2.45
N VAL A 70 8.73 -17.62 2.58
CA VAL A 70 8.99 -16.21 2.82
C VAL A 70 9.47 -16.05 4.25
N SER A 71 10.68 -15.51 4.43
CA SER A 71 11.22 -15.19 5.74
C SER A 71 10.29 -14.25 6.50
N GLN A 72 10.01 -14.56 7.77
CA GLN A 72 9.26 -13.67 8.65
C GLN A 72 10.17 -12.58 9.23
N PRO A 73 9.65 -11.37 9.48
CA PRO A 73 10.36 -10.36 10.26
C PRO A 73 10.62 -10.80 11.70
#